data_AF-A0A3N5ML91-F1
#
_entry.id   AF-A0A3N5ML91-F1
#
_cell.length_a   1.000
_cell.length_b   1.000
_cell.length_c   1.000
_cell.angle_alpha   90.00
_cell.angle_beta   90.00
_cell.angle_gamma   90.00
#
_symmetry.space_group_name_H-M   'P 1'
#
loop_
_entity.id
_entity.type
_entity.pdbx_description
1 polymer ?
#
loop_
_entity_poly.entity_id
_entity_poly.type
_entity_poly.pdbx_seq_one_letter_code
_entity_poly.pdbx_strand_id
1 'polypeptide(L)'
;LSLVNYKNIIIDRTESTVFLKKKGMLLDLGGIAKGYAADLAVRSLKEKGISAGLVAIAGDIKAFGLKPDKKPWIIGIKNPRQKSGDGEIIAKISLSGKAISTSGDYERYFILNGQRFHHLLDPKTGYPASGCQSVSVIADQGATTDGFDNALFILGPEKGLALAKEMGLDAMIIDDKGSIHTTAGLQGKLTIERNH
;
A
#
# COMPACT_ATOMS: atom_id res chain seq x y z
N LEU A 1 5.66 1.68 23.76
CA LEU A 1 4.33 2.34 23.80
C LEU A 1 3.35 1.47 24.61
N SER A 2 2.84 1.91 25.77
CA SER A 2 2.05 1.07 26.69
C SER A 2 0.59 0.82 26.25
N LEU A 3 0.07 1.69 25.37
CA LEU A 3 -1.30 1.65 24.82
C LEU A 3 -1.37 1.08 23.39
N VAL A 4 -0.24 0.70 22.80
CA VAL A 4 -0.19 0.17 21.42
C VAL A 4 0.07 -1.33 21.46
N ASN A 5 -1.00 -2.13 21.37
CA ASN A 5 -0.92 -3.58 21.27
C ASN A 5 -2.23 -4.17 20.74
N TYR A 6 -2.21 -4.69 19.50
CA TYR A 6 -3.40 -5.26 18.86
C TYR A 6 -3.96 -6.48 19.60
N LYS A 7 -3.16 -7.19 20.40
CA LYS A 7 -3.61 -8.35 21.22
C LYS A 7 -4.57 -7.96 22.34
N ASN A 8 -4.72 -6.66 22.61
CA ASN A 8 -5.68 -6.12 23.56
C ASN A 8 -7.02 -5.72 22.91
N ILE A 9 -7.18 -5.97 21.61
CA ILE A 9 -8.45 -5.79 20.90
C ILE A 9 -9.16 -7.15 20.90
N ILE A 10 -10.39 -7.17 21.41
CA ILE A 10 -11.28 -8.35 21.33
C ILE A 10 -12.34 -8.04 20.29
N ILE A 11 -12.53 -8.95 19.34
CA ILE A 11 -13.58 -8.85 18.32
C ILE A 11 -14.53 -10.02 18.54
N ASP A 12 -15.79 -9.72 18.85
CA ASP A 12 -16.88 -10.69 18.80
C ASP A 12 -17.58 -10.54 17.44
N ARG A 13 -17.45 -11.55 16.59
CA ARG A 13 -18.05 -11.54 15.25
C ARG A 13 -19.52 -11.91 15.26
N THR A 14 -19.99 -12.65 16.26
CA THR A 14 -21.39 -13.05 16.37
C THR A 14 -22.21 -11.86 16.81
N GLU A 15 -21.77 -11.19 17.87
CA GLU A 15 -22.44 -10.01 18.43
C GLU A 15 -22.04 -8.70 17.73
N SER A 16 -21.10 -8.76 16.77
CA SER A 16 -20.55 -7.59 16.06
C SER A 16 -20.03 -6.49 17.01
N THR A 17 -19.33 -6.89 18.08
CA THR A 17 -18.77 -5.96 19.07
C THR A 17 -17.24 -5.93 19.04
N VAL A 18 -16.68 -4.78 19.42
CA VAL A 18 -15.23 -4.57 19.57
C VAL A 18 -14.96 -4.00 20.96
N PHE A 19 -14.05 -4.64 21.71
CA PHE A 19 -13.67 -4.22 23.05
C PHE A 19 -12.17 -3.97 23.15
N LEU A 20 -11.80 -2.81 23.71
CA LEU A 20 -10.41 -2.42 23.96
C LEU A 20 -10.07 -2.66 25.44
N LYS A 21 -9.22 -3.66 25.71
CA LYS A 21 -8.93 -4.10 27.09
C LYS A 21 -8.27 -3.04 27.97
N LYS A 22 -7.55 -2.08 27.40
CA LYS A 22 -6.89 -1.02 28.18
C LYS A 22 -7.57 0.33 27.98
N LYS A 23 -7.94 0.96 29.09
CA LYS A 23 -8.43 2.34 29.12
C LYS A 23 -7.42 3.27 28.45
N GLY A 24 -7.90 4.10 27.53
CA GLY A 24 -7.08 5.04 26.75
C GLY A 24 -6.50 4.49 25.45
N MET A 25 -6.73 3.21 25.11
CA MET A 25 -6.46 2.71 23.76
C MET A 25 -7.37 3.38 22.74
N LEU A 26 -6.85 3.57 21.54
CA LEU A 26 -7.58 4.06 20.37
C LEU A 26 -7.37 3.11 19.20
N LEU A 27 -8.38 3.03 18.33
CA LEU A 27 -8.25 2.38 17.02
C LEU A 27 -7.96 3.45 15.98
N ASP A 28 -6.93 3.20 15.18
CA ASP A 28 -6.65 3.97 13.97
C ASP A 28 -6.72 3.01 12.77
N LEU A 29 -7.61 3.31 11.83
CA LEU A 29 -7.85 2.53 10.61
C LEU A 29 -7.29 3.23 9.36
N GLY A 30 -6.49 4.30 9.52
CA GLY A 30 -5.97 5.09 8.41
C GLY A 30 -5.12 4.30 7.41
N GLY A 31 -4.47 3.22 7.86
CA GLY A 31 -3.66 2.30 7.04
C GLY A 31 -4.40 1.07 6.52
N ILE A 32 -5.75 1.08 6.45
CA ILE A 32 -6.52 -0.01 5.82
C ILE A 32 -7.84 0.45 5.21
N ALA A 33 -8.38 1.57 5.71
CA ALA A 33 -9.72 2.05 5.36
C ALA A 33 -9.85 2.46 3.88
N LYS A 34 -8.80 2.97 3.25
CA LYS A 34 -8.86 3.47 1.87
C LYS A 34 -8.98 2.31 0.89
N GLY A 35 -8.14 1.30 1.07
CA GLY A 35 -8.22 0.06 0.30
C GLY A 35 -9.56 -0.65 0.45
N TYR A 36 -10.09 -0.72 1.68
CA TYR A 36 -11.42 -1.29 1.93
C TYR A 36 -12.55 -0.49 1.26
N ALA A 37 -12.49 0.85 1.31
CA ALA A 37 -13.45 1.69 0.61
C ALA A 37 -13.39 1.49 -0.92
N ALA A 38 -12.20 1.27 -1.49
CA ALA A 38 -12.03 1.00 -2.91
C ALA A 38 -12.68 -0.35 -3.30
N ASP A 39 -12.54 -1.37 -2.46
CA ASP A 39 -13.21 -2.66 -2.64
C ASP A 39 -14.74 -2.52 -2.61
N LEU A 40 -15.28 -1.76 -1.64
CA LEU A 40 -16.73 -1.51 -1.53
C LEU A 40 -17.27 -0.73 -2.73
N ALA A 41 -16.54 0.29 -3.19
CA ALA A 41 -16.92 1.06 -4.37
C ALA A 41 -16.96 0.16 -5.62
N VAL A 42 -15.96 -0.68 -5.85
CA VAL A 42 -15.97 -1.64 -6.97
C VAL A 42 -17.12 -2.62 -6.87
N ARG A 43 -17.43 -3.12 -5.66
CA ARG A 43 -18.60 -3.97 -5.44
C ARG A 43 -19.90 -3.27 -5.86
N SER A 44 -20.11 -2.04 -5.39
CA SER A 44 -21.31 -1.27 -5.73
C SER A 44 -21.43 -0.98 -7.22
N LEU A 45 -20.32 -0.69 -7.91
CA LEU A 45 -20.31 -0.47 -9.36
C LEU A 45 -20.72 -1.74 -10.11
N LYS A 46 -20.20 -2.91 -9.71
CA LYS A 46 -20.57 -4.20 -10.29
C LYS A 46 -22.04 -4.55 -10.07
N GLU A 47 -22.58 -4.30 -8.89
CA GLU A 47 -24.00 -4.49 -8.57
C GLU A 47 -24.91 -3.63 -9.46
N LYS A 48 -24.41 -2.48 -9.94
CA LYS A 48 -25.10 -1.61 -10.91
C LYS A 48 -24.87 -1.99 -12.38
N GLY A 49 -24.26 -3.15 -12.64
CA GLY A 49 -24.01 -3.65 -14.00
C GLY A 49 -22.77 -3.08 -14.69
N ILE A 50 -21.92 -2.32 -13.99
CA ILE A 50 -20.66 -1.80 -14.56
C ILE A 50 -19.63 -2.93 -14.54
N SER A 51 -19.16 -3.32 -15.73
CA SER A 51 -18.31 -4.51 -15.92
C SER A 51 -16.81 -4.22 -15.84
N ALA A 52 -16.39 -2.97 -16.02
CA ALA A 52 -14.98 -2.59 -15.99
C ALA A 52 -14.78 -1.15 -15.48
N GLY A 53 -13.66 -0.92 -14.81
CA GLY A 53 -13.26 0.40 -14.33
C GLY A 53 -12.04 0.40 -13.41
N LEU A 54 -11.65 1.60 -12.99
CA LEU A 54 -10.69 1.86 -11.94
C LEU A 54 -11.37 2.67 -10.84
N VAL A 55 -11.16 2.30 -9.59
CA VAL A 55 -11.49 3.12 -8.43
C VAL A 55 -10.17 3.54 -7.78
N ALA A 56 -9.96 4.83 -7.59
CA ALA A 56 -8.80 5.38 -6.91
C ALA A 56 -9.24 6.18 -5.68
N ILE A 57 -8.74 5.83 -4.50
CA ILE A 57 -9.04 6.51 -3.24
C ILE A 57 -7.71 6.91 -2.58
N ALA A 58 -7.35 8.19 -2.75
CA ALA A 58 -6.15 8.78 -2.15
C ALA A 58 -4.86 7.97 -2.39
N GLY A 59 -4.68 7.47 -3.62
CA GLY A 59 -3.51 6.70 -4.04
C GLY A 59 -3.74 5.19 -4.15
N ASP A 60 -4.71 4.65 -3.41
CA ASP A 60 -5.05 3.23 -3.46
C ASP A 60 -5.97 2.97 -4.64
N ILE A 61 -5.59 2.02 -5.49
CA ILE A 61 -6.28 1.76 -6.76
C ILE A 61 -6.81 0.34 -6.77
N LYS A 62 -8.10 0.18 -7.10
CA LYS A 62 -8.73 -1.10 -7.39
C LYS A 62 -9.17 -1.14 -8.85
N ALA A 63 -8.57 -2.05 -9.62
CA ALA A 63 -8.93 -2.30 -11.00
C ALA A 63 -9.91 -3.46 -11.13
N PHE A 64 -10.88 -3.35 -12.04
CA PHE A 64 -11.79 -4.44 -12.38
C PHE A 64 -12.15 -4.44 -13.87
N GLY A 65 -12.44 -5.63 -14.39
CA GLY A 65 -12.69 -5.83 -15.82
C GLY A 65 -11.48 -5.46 -16.69
N LEU A 66 -11.72 -5.40 -18.00
CA LEU A 66 -10.77 -4.98 -19.02
C LEU A 66 -11.26 -3.70 -19.68
N LYS A 67 -10.35 -2.93 -20.24
CA LYS A 67 -10.69 -1.79 -21.10
C LYS A 67 -11.49 -2.26 -22.34
N PRO A 68 -12.15 -1.35 -23.07
CA PRO A 68 -12.88 -1.68 -24.30
C PRO A 68 -12.03 -2.39 -25.37
N ASP A 69 -10.72 -2.11 -25.41
CA ASP A 69 -9.74 -2.76 -26.28
C ASP A 69 -9.30 -4.16 -25.80
N LYS A 70 -9.98 -4.71 -24.78
CA LYS A 70 -9.68 -5.99 -24.10
C LYS A 70 -8.31 -6.04 -23.42
N LYS A 71 -7.66 -4.90 -23.17
CA LYS A 71 -6.38 -4.86 -22.44
C LYS A 71 -6.57 -4.58 -20.95
N PRO A 72 -5.64 -5.03 -20.08
CA PRO A 72 -5.60 -4.64 -18.67
C PRO A 72 -5.40 -3.13 -18.48
N TRP A 73 -5.71 -2.66 -17.28
CA TRP A 73 -5.46 -1.28 -16.88
C TRP A 73 -3.97 -1.08 -16.59
N ILE A 74 -3.36 -0.01 -17.12
CA ILE A 74 -1.96 0.31 -16.84
C ILE A 74 -1.93 1.32 -15.70
N ILE A 75 -1.29 0.95 -14.60
CA ILE A 75 -1.11 1.80 -13.42
C ILE A 75 0.36 2.18 -13.32
N GLY A 76 0.62 3.48 -13.15
CA GLY A 76 1.96 4.00 -12.88
C GLY A 76 2.28 3.99 -11.39
N ILE A 77 3.51 3.63 -11.05
CA ILE A 77 4.09 3.75 -9.72
C ILE A 77 4.99 4.99 -9.72
N LYS A 78 4.72 5.90 -8.78
CA LYS A 78 5.43 7.17 -8.67
C LYS A 78 6.88 6.98 -8.22
N ASN A 79 7.77 7.78 -8.79
CA ASN A 79 9.13 7.93 -8.30
C ASN A 79 9.13 8.75 -6.99
N PRO A 80 9.57 8.18 -5.86
CA PRO A 80 9.51 8.81 -4.54
C PRO A 80 10.40 10.07 -4.41
N ARG A 81 11.27 10.33 -5.38
CA ARG A 81 12.22 11.45 -5.37
C ARG A 81 12.05 12.42 -6.53
N GLN A 82 11.13 12.14 -7.45
CA GLN A 82 10.79 13.05 -8.54
C GLN A 82 9.51 13.82 -8.22
N LYS A 83 9.57 15.16 -8.29
CA LYS A 83 8.45 16.02 -7.90
C LYS A 83 7.39 16.20 -9.00
N SER A 84 7.81 16.30 -10.26
CA SER A 84 6.94 16.47 -11.44
C SER A 84 7.77 16.41 -12.74
N GLY A 85 7.13 16.03 -13.85
CA GLY A 85 7.74 16.04 -15.19
C GLY A 85 8.38 14.71 -15.57
N ASP A 86 9.44 14.75 -16.37
CA ASP A 86 10.12 13.53 -16.81
C ASP A 86 10.63 12.71 -15.61
N GLY A 87 10.35 11.41 -15.65
CA GLY A 87 10.71 10.48 -14.59
C GLY A 87 9.80 10.47 -13.36
N GLU A 88 8.62 11.11 -13.41
CA GLU A 88 7.61 11.06 -12.33
C GLU A 88 7.11 9.63 -12.08
N ILE A 89 7.04 8.80 -13.12
CA ILE A 89 6.67 7.38 -13.03
C ILE A 89 7.94 6.55 -13.16
N ILE A 90 8.26 5.75 -12.14
CA ILE A 90 9.44 4.88 -12.13
C ILE A 90 9.13 3.47 -12.61
N ALA A 91 7.87 3.04 -12.51
CA ALA A 91 7.44 1.76 -13.02
C ALA A 91 5.98 1.78 -13.43
N LYS A 92 5.59 0.85 -14.30
CA LYS A 92 4.20 0.61 -14.71
C LYS A 92 3.85 -0.85 -14.50
N ILE A 93 2.60 -1.10 -14.14
CA ILE A 93 2.05 -2.45 -13.98
C ILE A 93 0.68 -2.57 -14.64
N SER A 94 0.46 -3.71 -15.29
CA SER A 94 -0.83 -4.05 -15.88
C SER A 94 -1.70 -4.80 -14.87
N LEU A 95 -2.86 -4.25 -14.53
CA LEU A 95 -3.80 -4.82 -13.56
C LEU A 95 -5.14 -5.15 -14.20
N SER A 96 -5.67 -6.32 -13.85
CA SER A 96 -7.05 -6.72 -14.12
C SER A 96 -7.57 -7.47 -12.89
N GLY A 97 -8.64 -6.97 -12.27
CA GLY A 97 -9.21 -7.55 -11.05
C GLY A 97 -8.37 -7.41 -9.78
N LYS A 98 -7.21 -6.76 -9.85
CA LYS A 98 -6.27 -6.58 -8.73
C LYS A 98 -6.34 -5.16 -8.15
N ALA A 99 -5.84 -5.00 -6.94
CA ALA A 99 -5.61 -3.73 -6.29
C ALA A 99 -4.11 -3.42 -6.21
N ILE A 100 -3.77 -2.15 -6.07
CA ILE A 100 -2.44 -1.67 -5.71
C ILE A 100 -2.56 -0.54 -4.70
N SER A 101 -1.76 -0.60 -3.64
CA SER A 101 -1.56 0.49 -2.68
C SER A 101 -0.09 0.84 -2.62
N THR A 102 0.23 2.11 -2.33
CA THR A 102 1.61 2.57 -2.17
C THR A 102 1.76 3.42 -0.93
N SER A 103 2.66 3.00 -0.03
CA SER A 103 3.10 3.77 1.12
C SER A 103 4.46 4.40 0.86
N GLY A 104 4.63 5.66 1.22
CA GLY A 104 5.85 6.41 0.94
C GLY A 104 6.17 7.48 1.97
N ASP A 105 7.46 7.73 2.17
CA ASP A 105 7.96 8.78 3.09
C ASP A 105 7.74 10.21 2.57
N TYR A 106 7.22 10.35 1.35
CA TYR A 106 7.02 11.61 0.65
C TYR A 106 5.57 12.08 0.59
N GLU A 107 4.63 11.28 1.06
CA GLU A 107 3.20 11.63 1.07
C GLU A 107 2.88 12.65 2.17
N ARG A 108 3.31 12.37 3.41
CA ARG A 108 3.15 13.28 4.55
C ARG A 108 4.41 13.26 5.41
N TYR A 109 5.11 14.39 5.42
CA TYR A 109 6.37 14.55 6.14
C TYR A 109 6.67 16.02 6.43
N PHE A 110 7.61 16.24 7.34
CA PHE A 110 8.30 17.51 7.51
C PHE A 110 9.83 17.27 7.53
N ILE A 111 10.60 18.35 7.38
CA ILE A 111 12.06 18.30 7.45
C ILE A 111 12.50 19.07 8.69
N LEU A 112 13.31 18.43 9.53
CA LEU A 112 13.94 19.04 10.69
C LEU A 112 15.42 18.70 10.67
N ASN A 113 16.28 19.72 10.72
CA ASN A 113 17.75 19.57 10.67
C ASN A 113 18.26 18.73 9.48
N GLY A 114 17.63 18.89 8.30
CA GLY A 114 17.99 18.13 7.10
C GLY A 114 17.49 16.68 7.08
N GLN A 115 16.86 16.20 8.15
CA GLN A 115 16.27 14.87 8.22
C GLN A 115 14.76 14.93 7.96
N ARG A 116 14.27 13.95 7.19
CA ARG A 116 12.84 13.76 6.87
C ARG A 116 12.15 12.98 7.99
N PHE A 117 11.08 13.54 8.53
CA PHE A 117 10.19 12.89 9.50
C PHE A 117 8.82 12.68 8.85
N HIS A 118 8.43 11.43 8.62
CA HIS A 118 7.18 11.07 7.95
C HIS A 118 6.20 10.36 8.89
N HIS A 119 4.96 10.25 8.44
CA HIS A 119 3.83 9.69 9.20
C HIS A 119 3.88 8.16 9.43
N LEU A 120 4.73 7.42 8.70
CA LEU A 120 4.89 5.97 8.86
C LEU A 120 5.79 5.65 10.06
N LEU A 121 5.20 5.40 11.22
CA LEU A 121 5.92 5.19 12.49
C LEU A 121 6.21 3.71 12.75
N ASP A 122 7.42 3.40 13.21
CA ASP A 122 7.75 2.09 13.78
C ASP A 122 7.12 1.98 15.18
N PRO A 123 6.18 1.04 15.41
CA PRO A 123 5.50 0.90 16.70
C PRO A 123 6.44 0.47 17.84
N LYS A 124 7.64 -0.04 17.55
CA LYS A 124 8.65 -0.41 18.56
C LYS A 124 9.33 0.83 19.13
N THR A 125 9.65 1.80 18.26
CA THR A 125 10.44 2.97 18.63
C THR A 125 9.57 4.21 18.87
N GLY A 126 8.42 4.31 18.19
CA GLY A 126 7.59 5.51 18.14
C GLY A 126 8.11 6.59 17.18
N TYR A 127 9.19 6.30 16.43
CA TYR A 127 9.79 7.20 15.45
C TYR A 127 9.45 6.77 14.01
N PRO A 128 9.59 7.66 13.01
CA PRO A 128 9.44 7.29 11.60
C PRO A 128 10.33 6.10 11.23
N ALA A 129 9.78 5.12 10.52
CA ALA A 129 10.51 3.96 10.03
C ALA A 129 11.58 4.36 8.98
N SER A 130 12.66 3.61 8.88
CA SER A 130 13.77 3.88 7.94
C SER A 130 14.01 2.72 6.99
N GLY A 131 14.76 2.95 5.91
CA GLY A 131 15.22 1.91 4.98
C GLY A 131 14.37 1.76 3.71
N CYS A 132 13.25 2.46 3.62
CA CYS A 132 12.40 2.52 2.43
C CYS A 132 12.09 3.98 2.06
N GLN A 133 12.01 4.27 0.77
CA GLN A 133 11.40 5.49 0.25
C GLN A 133 9.94 5.25 -0.15
N SER A 134 9.65 4.08 -0.73
CA SER A 134 8.31 3.63 -1.05
C SER A 134 8.15 2.12 -1.02
N VAL A 135 6.92 1.67 -0.78
CA VAL A 135 6.50 0.28 -0.95
C VAL A 135 5.17 0.27 -1.68
N SER A 136 5.10 -0.48 -2.78
CA SER A 136 3.86 -0.76 -3.52
C SER A 136 3.49 -2.23 -3.37
N VAL A 137 2.25 -2.52 -2.97
CA VAL A 137 1.74 -3.89 -2.80
C VAL A 137 0.58 -4.13 -3.75
N ILE A 138 0.56 -5.30 -4.38
CA ILE A 138 -0.46 -5.75 -5.33
C ILE A 138 -1.12 -7.03 -4.80
N ALA A 139 -2.46 -7.04 -4.74
CA ALA A 139 -3.24 -8.17 -4.27
C ALA A 139 -4.66 -8.18 -4.85
N ASP A 140 -5.46 -9.18 -4.46
CA ASP A 140 -6.88 -9.26 -4.87
C ASP A 140 -7.80 -8.30 -4.15
N GLN A 141 -7.43 -7.77 -2.99
CA GLN A 141 -8.27 -6.86 -2.21
C GLN A 141 -7.49 -5.59 -1.91
N GLY A 142 -8.13 -4.44 -2.09
CA GLY A 142 -7.56 -3.14 -1.73
C GLY A 142 -7.24 -3.07 -0.24
N ALA A 143 -8.11 -3.60 0.62
CA ALA A 143 -7.84 -3.66 2.06
C ALA A 143 -6.54 -4.42 2.39
N THR A 144 -6.24 -5.49 1.65
CA THR A 144 -4.98 -6.22 1.80
C THR A 144 -3.80 -5.37 1.36
N THR A 145 -3.87 -4.70 0.21
CA THR A 145 -2.75 -3.87 -0.26
C THR A 145 -2.44 -2.69 0.67
N ASP A 146 -3.47 -1.98 1.16
CA ASP A 146 -3.34 -0.81 2.07
C ASP A 146 -2.85 -1.22 3.47
N GLY A 147 -3.27 -2.40 3.95
CA GLY A 147 -2.76 -2.93 5.22
C GLY A 147 -1.28 -3.32 5.14
N PHE A 148 -0.88 -3.99 4.05
CA PHE A 148 0.46 -4.55 3.94
C PHE A 148 1.52 -3.55 3.50
N ASP A 149 1.21 -2.57 2.65
CA ASP A 149 2.23 -1.61 2.19
C ASP A 149 2.90 -0.86 3.37
N ASN A 150 2.13 -0.48 4.39
CA ASN A 150 2.58 0.11 5.64
C ASN A 150 3.45 -0.86 6.44
N ALA A 151 2.99 -2.10 6.61
CA ALA A 151 3.70 -3.13 7.36
C ALA A 151 5.06 -3.46 6.70
N LEU A 152 5.06 -3.63 5.37
CA LEU A 152 6.26 -3.89 4.59
C LEU A 152 7.22 -2.69 4.62
N PHE A 153 6.69 -1.46 4.55
CA PHE A 153 7.48 -0.24 4.68
C PHE A 153 8.22 -0.20 6.02
N ILE A 154 7.51 -0.46 7.13
CA ILE A 154 8.09 -0.46 8.48
C ILE A 154 9.13 -1.57 8.66
N LEU A 155 8.94 -2.73 8.04
CA LEU A 155 9.86 -3.86 8.14
C LEU A 155 11.17 -3.66 7.35
N GLY A 156 11.17 -2.78 6.36
CA GLY A 156 12.30 -2.56 5.45
C GLY A 156 12.39 -3.61 4.32
N PRO A 157 13.32 -3.46 3.37
CA PRO A 157 13.30 -4.21 2.11
C PRO A 157 13.40 -5.74 2.29
N GLU A 158 14.35 -6.22 3.08
CA GLU A 158 14.62 -7.65 3.25
C GLU A 158 13.46 -8.37 3.96
N LYS A 159 13.09 -7.91 5.16
CA LYS A 159 12.01 -8.50 5.96
C LYS A 159 10.65 -8.27 5.32
N GLY A 160 10.46 -7.12 4.67
CA GLY A 160 9.24 -6.78 3.95
C GLY A 160 9.00 -7.74 2.79
N LEU A 161 10.01 -7.98 1.94
CA LEU A 161 9.87 -8.95 0.85
C LEU A 161 9.70 -10.39 1.35
N ALA A 162 10.36 -10.77 2.44
CA ALA A 162 10.17 -12.08 3.05
C ALA A 162 8.71 -12.28 3.51
N LEU A 163 8.13 -11.29 4.21
CA LEU A 163 6.73 -11.32 4.63
C LEU A 163 5.78 -11.30 3.42
N ALA A 164 6.04 -10.47 2.41
CA ALA A 164 5.23 -10.44 1.20
C ALA A 164 5.16 -11.82 0.54
N LYS A 165 6.32 -12.50 0.43
CA LYS A 165 6.40 -13.86 -0.09
C LYS A 165 5.62 -14.88 0.76
N GLU A 166 5.75 -14.83 2.08
CA GLU A 166 5.01 -15.69 3.01
C GLU A 166 3.50 -15.53 2.87
N MET A 167 3.04 -14.28 2.69
CA MET A 167 1.64 -13.93 2.55
C MET A 167 1.09 -14.11 1.11
N GLY A 168 1.93 -14.55 0.16
CA GLY A 168 1.53 -14.71 -1.25
C GLY A 168 1.22 -13.38 -1.96
N LEU A 169 1.83 -12.28 -1.53
CA LEU A 169 1.63 -10.94 -2.05
C LEU A 169 2.68 -10.58 -3.10
N ASP A 170 2.27 -9.77 -4.06
CA ASP A 170 3.18 -9.12 -4.99
C ASP A 170 3.60 -7.75 -4.41
N ALA A 171 4.90 -7.46 -4.38
CA ALA A 171 5.39 -6.20 -3.81
C ALA A 171 6.63 -5.66 -4.54
N MET A 172 6.70 -4.34 -4.64
CA MET A 172 7.86 -3.57 -5.07
C MET A 172 8.27 -2.63 -3.95
N ILE A 173 9.55 -2.65 -3.56
CA ILE A 173 10.12 -1.78 -2.53
C ILE A 173 11.22 -0.95 -3.17
N ILE A 174 11.18 0.37 -2.96
CA ILE A 174 12.30 1.26 -3.25
C ILE A 174 12.99 1.54 -1.93
N ASP A 175 14.23 1.06 -1.78
CA ASP A 175 15.00 1.26 -0.56
C ASP A 175 15.47 2.70 -0.39
N ASP A 176 16.04 3.02 0.77
CA ASP A 176 16.55 4.35 1.10
C ASP A 176 17.62 4.88 0.12
N LYS A 177 18.30 4.01 -0.62
CA LYS A 177 19.28 4.33 -1.67
C LYS A 177 18.67 4.46 -3.06
N GLY A 178 17.37 4.21 -3.21
CA GLY A 178 16.66 4.26 -4.48
C GLY A 178 16.74 2.96 -5.30
N SER A 179 17.22 1.86 -4.72
CA SER A 179 17.27 0.56 -5.41
C SER A 179 15.90 -0.10 -5.36
N ILE A 180 15.49 -0.68 -6.48
CA ILE A 180 14.21 -1.36 -6.63
C ILE A 180 14.36 -2.85 -6.30
N HIS A 181 13.57 -3.33 -5.36
CA HIS A 181 13.47 -4.73 -4.95
C HIS A 181 12.04 -5.23 -5.22
N THR A 182 11.89 -6.46 -5.71
CA THR A 182 10.57 -7.01 -6.07
C THR A 182 10.40 -8.45 -5.62
N THR A 183 9.16 -8.85 -5.35
CA THR A 183 8.80 -10.27 -5.27
C THR A 183 8.87 -10.92 -6.66
N ALA A 184 9.09 -12.24 -6.70
CA ALA A 184 9.19 -12.98 -7.95
C ALA A 184 7.91 -12.89 -8.81
N GLY A 185 6.74 -12.74 -8.19
CA GLY A 185 5.46 -12.66 -8.92
C GLY A 185 5.26 -11.38 -9.74
N LEU A 186 6.10 -10.36 -9.54
CA LEU A 186 6.15 -9.15 -10.37
C LEU A 186 7.11 -9.25 -11.56
N GLN A 187 7.97 -10.28 -11.63
CA GLN A 187 8.89 -10.46 -12.75
C GLN A 187 8.11 -10.62 -14.06
N GLY A 188 8.46 -9.82 -15.08
CA GLY A 188 7.77 -9.81 -16.37
C GLY A 188 6.41 -9.10 -16.40
N LYS A 189 5.87 -8.66 -15.24
CA LYS A 189 4.63 -7.87 -15.15
C LYS A 189 4.88 -6.38 -14.89
N LEU A 190 6.04 -6.07 -14.31
CA LEU A 190 6.49 -4.72 -13.99
C LEU A 190 7.41 -4.20 -15.10
N THR A 191 7.08 -3.04 -15.66
CA THR A 191 7.95 -2.31 -16.59
C THR A 191 8.60 -1.16 -15.83
N ILE A 192 9.92 -1.23 -15.61
CA ILE A 192 10.68 -0.14 -14.98
C ILE A 192 11.00 0.89 -16.05
N GLU A 193 10.61 2.15 -15.80
CA GLU A 193 10.96 3.28 -16.64
C GLU A 193 12.42 3.64 -16.37
N ARG A 194 13.28 3.50 -17.39
CA ARG A 194 14.66 3.97 -17.30
C ARG A 194 14.66 5.41 -17.78
N ASN A 195 14.91 6.36 -16.87
CA ASN A 195 15.21 7.73 -17.27
C ASN A 195 16.53 7.70 -18.04
N HIS A 196 16.50 8.21 -19.28
CA HIS A 196 17.69 8.54 -20.06
C HIS A 196 18.29 9.85 -19.56
#